data_AF-A0A257RKT0-F1
#
_entry.id   AF-A0A257RKT0-F1
#
_cell.length_a   1.000
_cell.length_b   1.000
_cell.length_c   1.000
_cell.angle_alpha   90.00
_cell.angle_beta   90.00
_cell.angle_gamma   90.00
#
_symmetry.space_group_name_H-M   'P 1'
#
loop_
_entity.id
_entity.type
_entity.pdbx_description
1 polymer ?
#
loop_
_entity_poly.entity_id
_entity_poly.type
_entity_poly.pdbx_seq_one_letter_code
_entity_poly.pdbx_strand_id
1 'polypeptide(L)'
;MFGPPRDLRGRVIVALAIGAVGEVAWTIVLGLRLPNRYVAHHWTLTWVGIDVIEIVMLLVTAFLAWRRRPGPLALSASATAMLYVVDAWFDVTTAGRGDVADSALMLILEIPVALVLWWVAGRALRRVGAAAQRETPSRPSR
;
A
#
# COMPACT_ATOMS: atom_id res chain seq x y z
N MET A 1 15.40 2.82 24.17
CA MET A 1 15.18 3.54 22.89
C MET A 1 16.41 3.30 22.00
N PHE A 2 16.48 2.15 21.34
CA PHE A 2 17.54 1.86 20.35
C PHE A 2 17.03 2.32 18.99
N GLY A 3 17.28 3.58 18.64
CA GLY A 3 17.19 3.98 17.24
C GLY A 3 18.22 3.19 16.43
N PRO A 4 17.96 2.85 15.16
CA PRO A 4 18.96 2.22 14.31
C PRO A 4 20.23 3.09 14.32
N PRO A 5 21.44 2.50 14.40
CA PRO A 5 22.66 3.28 14.40
C PRO A 5 22.70 4.15 13.13
N ARG A 6 23.28 5.36 13.24
CA ARG A 6 23.17 6.40 12.19
C ARG A 6 23.66 5.92 10.82
N ASP A 7 24.53 4.92 10.79
CA ASP A 7 25.00 4.22 9.60
C ASP A 7 23.92 3.35 8.94
N LEU A 8 23.09 2.62 9.69
CA LEU A 8 22.02 1.78 9.14
C LEU A 8 20.94 2.62 8.44
N ARG A 9 20.51 3.72 9.05
CA ARG A 9 19.56 4.64 8.40
C ARG A 9 20.12 5.20 7.09
N GLY A 10 21.40 5.60 7.09
CA GLY A 10 22.08 6.08 5.89
C GLY A 10 22.15 4.99 4.81
N ARG A 11 22.55 3.77 5.18
CA ARG A 11 22.60 2.61 4.27
C ARG A 11 21.24 2.27 3.68
N VAL A 12 20.17 2.30 4.47
CA VAL A 12 18.80 2.05 3.99
C VAL A 12 18.38 3.13 2.99
N ILE A 13 18.62 4.41 3.28
CA ILE A 13 18.28 5.50 2.36
C ILE A 13 19.04 5.37 1.05
N VAL A 14 20.35 5.09 1.11
CA VAL A 14 21.18 4.88 -0.08
C VAL A 14 20.68 3.67 -0.89
N ALA A 15 20.38 2.55 -0.24
CA ALA A 15 19.84 1.36 -0.89
C ALA A 15 18.50 1.64 -1.58
N LEU A 16 17.58 2.36 -0.93
CA LEU A 16 16.30 2.76 -1.52
C LEU A 16 16.48 3.70 -2.70
N ALA A 17 17.41 4.66 -2.62
CA ALA A 17 17.70 5.58 -3.72
C ALA A 17 18.29 4.85 -4.94
N ILE A 18 19.23 3.92 -4.71
CA ILE A 18 19.79 3.06 -5.77
C ILE A 18 18.69 2.21 -6.40
N GLY A 19 17.83 1.59 -5.58
CA GLY A 19 16.69 0.83 -6.04
C GLY A 19 15.76 1.66 -6.92
N ALA A 20 15.40 2.87 -6.48
CA ALA A 20 14.54 3.77 -7.26
C ALA A 20 15.16 4.15 -8.62
N VAL A 21 16.46 4.45 -8.67
CA VAL A 21 17.16 4.74 -9.93
C VAL A 21 17.18 3.49 -10.83
N GLY A 22 17.43 2.32 -10.26
CA GLY A 22 17.37 1.04 -10.99
C GLY A 22 15.99 0.76 -11.59
N GLU A 23 14.92 0.95 -10.81
CA GLU A 23 13.54 0.79 -11.26
C GLU A 23 13.17 1.80 -12.37
N VAL A 24 13.63 3.05 -12.28
CA VAL A 24 13.44 4.04 -13.36
C VAL A 24 14.11 3.58 -14.64
N ALA A 25 15.38 3.15 -14.56
CA ALA A 25 16.10 2.67 -15.73
C ALA A 25 15.42 1.44 -16.35
N TRP A 26 15.01 0.48 -15.51
CA TRP A 26 14.30 -0.71 -15.97
C TRP A 26 12.94 -0.39 -16.58
N THR A 27 12.17 0.53 -16.00
CA THR A 27 10.88 0.99 -16.52
C THR A 27 11.02 1.60 -17.92
N ILE A 28 12.06 2.40 -18.17
CA ILE A 28 12.36 2.93 -19.50
C ILE A 28 12.65 1.79 -20.48
N VAL A 29 13.47 0.82 -20.08
CA VAL A 29 13.78 -0.36 -20.91
C VAL A 29 12.51 -1.16 -21.25
N LEU A 30 11.64 -1.37 -20.26
CA LEU A 30 10.35 -2.04 -20.46
C LEU A 30 9.48 -1.27 -21.46
N GLY A 31 9.29 0.03 -21.27
CA GLY A 31 8.47 0.86 -22.16
C GLY A 31 8.94 0.86 -23.62
N LEU A 32 10.25 0.66 -23.86
CA LEU A 32 10.81 0.57 -25.21
C LEU A 32 10.74 -0.83 -25.83
N ARG A 33 10.63 -1.90 -25.01
CA ARG A 33 10.75 -3.30 -25.47
C ARG A 33 9.46 -4.08 -25.42
N LEU A 34 8.49 -3.69 -24.60
CA LEU A 34 7.22 -4.39 -24.47
C LEU A 34 6.43 -4.32 -25.79
N PRO A 35 5.87 -5.46 -26.26
CA PRO A 35 5.04 -5.46 -27.44
C PRO A 35 3.72 -4.74 -27.16
N ASN A 36 3.23 -3.97 -28.14
CA ASN A 36 1.92 -3.29 -28.06
C ASN A 36 0.74 -4.26 -27.89
N ARG A 37 0.93 -5.55 -28.19
CA ARG A 37 -0.07 -6.59 -28.01
C ARG A 37 0.55 -7.78 -27.29
N TYR A 38 0.03 -8.08 -26.12
CA TYR A 38 0.40 -9.24 -25.32
C TYR A 38 -0.87 -10.02 -24.94
N VAL A 39 -0.82 -11.34 -25.05
CA VAL A 39 -1.93 -12.23 -24.63
C VAL A 39 -1.53 -12.86 -23.31
N ALA A 40 -2.24 -12.50 -22.24
CA ALA A 40 -2.01 -13.07 -20.92
C ALA A 40 -2.62 -14.48 -20.82
N HIS A 41 -1.78 -15.49 -20.59
CA HIS A 41 -2.23 -16.88 -20.49
C HIS A 41 -3.14 -17.18 -19.29
N HIS A 42 -2.93 -16.50 -18.17
CA HIS A 42 -3.62 -16.77 -16.90
C HIS A 42 -4.54 -15.61 -16.48
N TRP A 43 -5.14 -14.92 -17.47
CA TRP A 43 -5.93 -13.70 -17.27
C TRP A 43 -6.92 -13.80 -16.09
N THR A 44 -7.83 -14.78 -16.12
CA THR A 44 -8.84 -14.96 -15.07
C THR A 44 -8.22 -15.23 -13.70
N LEU A 45 -7.16 -16.04 -13.65
CA LEU A 45 -6.49 -16.37 -12.40
C LEU A 45 -5.81 -15.15 -11.78
N THR A 46 -5.25 -14.26 -12.61
CA THR A 46 -4.62 -13.02 -12.16
C THR A 46 -5.62 -12.13 -11.44
N TRP A 47 -6.78 -11.88 -12.04
CA TRP A 47 -7.82 -11.01 -11.45
C TRP A 47 -8.42 -11.60 -10.18
N VAL A 48 -8.89 -12.85 -10.25
CA VAL A 48 -9.43 -13.54 -9.06
C VAL A 48 -8.37 -13.63 -7.96
N GLY A 49 -7.10 -13.77 -8.32
CA GLY A 49 -5.99 -13.78 -7.37
C GLY A 49 -5.82 -12.44 -6.65
N ILE A 50 -5.92 -11.31 -7.37
CA ILE A 50 -5.88 -9.97 -6.78
C ILE A 50 -7.06 -9.77 -5.83
N ASP A 51 -8.29 -10.05 -6.27
CA ASP A 51 -9.51 -9.93 -5.45
C ASP A 51 -9.41 -10.73 -4.14
N VAL A 52 -8.92 -11.98 -4.22
CA VAL A 52 -8.74 -12.83 -3.04
C VAL A 52 -7.73 -12.21 -2.06
N ILE A 53 -6.64 -11.63 -2.56
CA ILE A 53 -5.65 -10.95 -1.71
C ILE A 53 -6.28 -9.73 -1.05
N GLU A 54 -7.07 -8.94 -1.77
CA GLU A 54 -7.76 -7.77 -1.22
C GLU A 54 -8.75 -8.16 -0.12
N ILE A 55 -9.60 -9.17 -0.38
CA ILE A 55 -10.55 -9.70 0.59
C ILE A 55 -9.81 -10.16 1.85
N VAL A 56 -8.73 -10.92 1.71
CA VAL A 56 -7.92 -11.38 2.85
C VAL A 56 -7.35 -10.20 3.62
N MET A 57 -6.83 -9.18 2.93
CA MET A 57 -6.26 -8.00 3.57
C MET A 57 -7.31 -7.16 4.30
N LEU A 58 -8.50 -6.99 3.72
CA LEU A 58 -9.64 -6.38 4.39
C LEU A 58 -10.03 -7.13 5.66
N LEU A 59 -10.12 -8.47 5.59
CA LEU A 59 -10.43 -9.31 6.75
C LEU A 59 -9.36 -9.19 7.85
N VAL A 60 -8.08 -9.17 7.48
CA VAL A 60 -6.97 -8.95 8.41
C VAL A 60 -7.06 -7.57 9.05
N THR A 61 -7.28 -6.51 8.26
CA THR A 61 -7.43 -5.15 8.76
C THR A 61 -8.63 -5.03 9.70
N ALA A 62 -9.78 -5.59 9.34
CA ALA A 62 -10.98 -5.64 10.17
C ALA A 62 -10.73 -6.39 11.49
N PHE A 63 -10.07 -7.55 11.43
CA PHE A 63 -9.71 -8.34 12.61
C PHE A 63 -8.76 -7.57 13.55
N LEU A 64 -7.76 -6.88 13.01
CA LEU A 64 -6.82 -6.06 13.80
C LEU A 64 -7.50 -4.83 14.43
N ALA A 65 -8.46 -4.24 13.71
CA ALA A 65 -9.31 -3.18 14.26
C ALA A 65 -10.16 -3.69 15.42
N TRP A 66 -10.79 -4.86 15.25
CA TRP A 66 -11.57 -5.53 16.29
C TRP A 66 -10.73 -5.89 17.52
N ARG A 67 -9.52 -6.41 17.32
CA ARG A 67 -8.53 -6.72 18.36
C ARG A 67 -7.92 -5.48 19.03
N ARG A 68 -8.24 -4.27 18.56
CA ARG A 68 -7.72 -2.97 19.03
C ARG A 68 -6.19 -2.92 19.06
N ARG A 69 -5.53 -3.40 18.01
CA ARG A 69 -4.07 -3.43 17.87
C ARG A 69 -3.58 -2.28 16.97
N PRO A 70 -3.35 -1.06 17.48
CA PRO A 70 -3.16 0.12 16.63
C PRO A 70 -1.88 0.10 15.78
N GLY A 71 -0.80 -0.53 16.23
CA GLY A 71 0.43 -0.66 15.43
C GLY A 71 0.24 -1.55 14.19
N PRO A 72 -0.09 -2.84 14.36
CA PRO A 72 -0.39 -3.73 13.23
C PRO A 72 -1.55 -3.24 12.36
N LEU A 73 -2.59 -2.64 12.97
CA LEU A 73 -3.69 -2.03 12.23
C LEU A 73 -3.19 -0.96 11.26
N ALA A 74 -2.31 -0.05 11.72
CA ALA A 74 -1.76 0.98 10.85
C ALA A 74 -1.04 0.38 9.63
N LEU A 75 -0.21 -0.63 9.83
CA LEU A 75 0.51 -1.28 8.73
C LEU A 75 -0.44 -1.98 7.76
N SER A 76 -1.35 -2.81 8.27
CA SER A 76 -2.30 -3.55 7.43
C SER A 76 -3.24 -2.62 6.66
N ALA A 77 -3.76 -1.56 7.29
CA ALA A 77 -4.65 -0.60 6.64
C ALA A 77 -3.91 0.20 5.56
N SER A 78 -2.66 0.60 5.80
CA SER A 78 -1.83 1.27 4.78
C SER A 78 -1.52 0.36 3.58
N ALA A 79 -1.21 -0.92 3.83
CA ALA A 79 -0.96 -1.89 2.77
C ALA A 79 -2.22 -2.17 1.95
N THR A 80 -3.36 -2.39 2.62
CA THR A 80 -4.66 -2.62 1.97
C THR A 80 -5.07 -1.41 1.13
N ALA A 81 -4.90 -0.19 1.65
CA ALA A 81 -5.17 1.02 0.88
C ALA A 81 -4.33 1.11 -0.40
N MET A 82 -3.04 0.76 -0.35
CA MET A 82 -2.19 0.76 -1.53
C MET A 82 -2.60 -0.33 -2.54
N LEU A 83 -3.08 -1.49 -2.07
CA LEU A 83 -3.62 -2.55 -2.94
C LEU A 83 -4.80 -2.02 -3.76
N TYR A 84 -5.78 -1.38 -3.12
CA TYR A 84 -6.92 -0.75 -3.80
C TYR A 84 -6.51 0.35 -4.82
N VAL A 85 -5.43 1.08 -4.56
CA VAL A 85 -4.92 2.07 -5.55
C VAL A 85 -4.30 1.38 -6.76
N VAL A 86 -3.58 0.27 -6.52
CA VAL A 86 -3.00 -0.54 -7.59
C VAL A 86 -4.11 -1.21 -8.40
N ASP A 87 -5.13 -1.75 -7.75
CA ASP A 87 -6.27 -2.39 -8.40
C ASP A 87 -7.02 -1.42 -9.32
N ALA A 88 -7.32 -0.21 -8.83
CA ALA A 88 -7.97 0.83 -9.63
C ALA A 88 -7.15 1.23 -10.86
N TRP A 89 -5.82 1.23 -10.73
CA TRP A 89 -4.93 1.46 -11.87
C TRP A 89 -5.02 0.32 -12.88
N PHE A 90 -5.05 -0.92 -12.41
CA PHE A 90 -5.19 -2.10 -13.27
C PHE A 90 -6.55 -2.12 -13.99
N ASP A 91 -7.64 -1.83 -13.31
CA ASP A 91 -8.99 -1.76 -13.88
C ASP A 91 -9.12 -0.75 -15.01
N VAL A 92 -8.49 0.41 -14.86
CA VAL A 92 -8.48 1.44 -15.91
C VAL A 92 -7.53 1.07 -17.06
N THR A 93 -6.34 0.56 -16.75
CA THR A 93 -5.31 0.30 -17.78
C THR A 93 -5.56 -0.97 -18.60
N THR A 94 -6.46 -1.84 -18.13
CA THR A 94 -6.82 -3.08 -18.83
C THR A 94 -8.22 -3.09 -19.42
N ALA A 95 -8.96 -2.00 -19.25
CA ALA A 95 -10.29 -1.79 -19.82
C ALA A 95 -10.31 -1.98 -21.34
N GLY A 96 -11.27 -2.75 -21.84
CA GLY A 96 -11.59 -2.79 -23.26
C GLY A 96 -12.24 -1.49 -23.75
N ARG A 97 -12.30 -1.29 -25.07
CA ARG A 97 -12.96 -0.10 -25.68
C ARG A 97 -14.44 0.02 -25.31
N GLY A 98 -15.09 -1.05 -24.89
CA GLY A 98 -16.49 -1.07 -24.44
C GLY A 98 -16.68 -0.87 -22.93
N ASP A 99 -15.62 -0.98 -22.14
CA ASP A 99 -15.71 -1.15 -20.68
C ASP A 99 -15.40 0.14 -19.92
N VAL A 100 -15.32 1.28 -20.64
CA VAL A 100 -14.92 2.59 -20.08
C VAL A 100 -15.83 3.02 -18.93
N ALA A 101 -17.13 2.71 -19.00
CA ALA A 101 -18.08 3.01 -17.94
C ALA A 101 -17.84 2.16 -16.69
N ASP A 102 -17.54 0.87 -16.87
CA ASP A 102 -17.29 -0.07 -15.78
C ASP A 102 -15.97 0.25 -15.07
N SER A 103 -14.90 0.53 -15.81
CA SER A 103 -13.62 0.95 -15.21
C SER A 103 -13.70 2.30 -14.50
N ALA A 104 -14.51 3.25 -15.02
CA ALA A 104 -14.75 4.52 -14.33
C ALA A 104 -15.54 4.31 -13.02
N LEU A 105 -16.49 3.36 -13.00
CA LEU A 105 -17.22 3.00 -11.80
C LEU A 105 -16.29 2.39 -10.74
N MET A 106 -15.36 1.51 -11.13
CA MET A 106 -14.42 0.90 -10.19
C MET A 106 -13.46 1.93 -9.57
N LEU A 107 -12.97 2.89 -10.35
CA LEU A 107 -12.20 4.02 -9.80
C LEU A 107 -12.97 4.79 -8.72
N ILE A 108 -14.28 5.00 -8.91
CA ILE A 108 -15.15 5.69 -7.96
C ILE A 108 -15.40 4.84 -6.71
N LEU A 109 -15.29 3.52 -6.78
CA LEU A 109 -15.49 2.64 -5.63
C LEU A 109 -14.20 2.42 -4.84
N GLU A 110 -13.09 2.13 -5.53
CA GLU A 110 -11.85 1.68 -4.91
C GLU A 110 -11.04 2.82 -4.30
N ILE A 111 -10.98 3.98 -4.97
CA ILE A 111 -10.22 5.13 -4.45
C ILE A 111 -10.81 5.64 -3.13
N PRO A 112 -12.13 5.80 -2.96
CA PRO A 112 -12.69 6.14 -1.66
C PRO A 112 -12.40 5.09 -0.58
N VAL A 113 -12.42 3.80 -0.91
CA VAL A 113 -12.04 2.73 0.03
C VAL A 113 -10.58 2.89 0.47
N ALA A 114 -9.66 3.12 -0.47
CA ALA A 114 -8.25 3.39 -0.17
C ALA A 114 -8.07 4.62 0.74
N LEU A 115 -8.78 5.72 0.47
CA LEU A 115 -8.73 6.93 1.28
C LEU A 115 -9.23 6.69 2.72
N VAL A 116 -10.32 5.93 2.88
CA VAL A 116 -10.84 5.55 4.19
C VAL A 116 -9.82 4.68 4.95
N LEU A 117 -9.20 3.71 4.28
CA LEU A 117 -8.19 2.84 4.88
C LEU A 117 -6.94 3.62 5.31
N TRP A 118 -6.45 4.55 4.52
CA TRP A 118 -5.36 5.45 4.94
C TRP A 118 -5.75 6.37 6.09
N TRP A 119 -7.00 6.86 6.12
CA TRP A 119 -7.51 7.61 7.26
C TRP A 119 -7.50 6.76 8.55
N VAL A 120 -7.94 5.50 8.46
CA VAL A 120 -7.87 4.53 9.56
C VAL A 120 -6.42 4.32 9.99
N ALA A 121 -5.50 4.11 9.05
CA ALA A 121 -4.09 3.91 9.32
C ALA A 121 -3.48 5.11 10.06
N GLY A 122 -3.75 6.33 9.59
CA GLY A 122 -3.30 7.56 10.23
C GLY A 122 -3.84 7.70 11.66
N ARG A 123 -5.12 7.33 11.89
CA ARG A 123 -5.69 7.33 13.24
C ARG A 123 -5.05 6.28 14.14
N ALA A 124 -4.73 5.11 13.60
CA ALA A 124 -4.07 4.04 14.33
C ALA A 124 -2.63 4.44 14.72
N LEU A 125 -1.87 5.07 13.81
CA LEU A 125 -0.53 5.61 14.10
C LEU A 125 -0.55 6.67 15.21
N ARG A 126 -1.53 7.59 15.19
CA ARG A 126 -1.68 8.59 16.26
C ARG A 126 -1.90 7.95 17.63
N ARG A 127 -2.63 6.84 17.69
CA ARG A 127 -2.83 6.09 18.95
C ARG A 127 -1.55 5.42 19.44
N VAL A 128 -0.73 4.87 18.53
CA VAL A 128 0.59 4.31 18.89
C VAL A 128 1.49 5.41 19.46
N GLY A 129 1.57 6.56 18.78
CA GLY A 129 2.37 7.70 19.25
C GLY A 129 1.94 8.21 20.61
N ALA A 130 0.63 8.36 20.84
CA ALA A 130 0.10 8.79 22.13
C ALA A 130 0.39 7.80 23.26
N ALA A 131 0.38 6.48 22.99
CA ALA A 131 0.75 5.47 23.97
C ALA A 131 2.25 5.56 24.33
N ALA A 132 3.12 5.68 23.33
CA ALA A 132 4.57 5.80 23.55
C ALA A 132 4.95 7.06 24.36
N GLN A 133 4.25 8.17 24.16
CA GLN A 133 4.46 9.40 24.93
C GLN A 133 4.06 9.25 26.41
N ARG A 134 3.00 8.49 26.71
CA ARG A 134 2.57 8.22 28.09
C ARG A 134 3.56 7.36 28.87
N GLU A 135 4.27 6.46 28.18
CA GLU A 135 5.27 5.57 28.77
C GLU A 135 6.61 6.26 29.03
N THR A 136 6.86 7.44 28.45
CA THR A 136 8.10 8.20 28.67
C THR A 136 7.90 9.14 29.87
N PRO A 137 8.49 8.87 31.05
CA PRO A 137 8.28 9.71 32.22
C PRO A 137 8.82 11.11 31.93
N SER A 138 8.03 12.14 32.24
CA SER A 138 8.47 13.53 32.22
C SER A 138 9.72 13.65 33.10
N ARG A 139 10.89 13.75 32.45
CA ARG A 139 12.16 13.97 33.12
C ARG A 139 12.04 15.30 33.86
N PRO A 140 12.08 15.34 35.21
CA PRO A 140 11.89 16.60 35.92
C PRO A 140 13.03 17.55 35.53
N SER A 141 12.65 18.75 35.07
CA SER A 141 13.54 19.87 34.81
C SER A 141 14.24 20.24 36.12
N ARG A 142 15.55 19.97 36.19
CA ARG A 142 16.45 20.57 37.19
C ARG A 142 17.10 21.80 36.58
#